data_AF-A0A7V9TB50-F1
#
_entry.id   AF-A0A7V9TB50-F1
#
_cell.length_a   1.000
_cell.length_b   1.000
_cell.length_c   1.000
_cell.angle_alpha   90.00
_cell.angle_beta   90.00
_cell.angle_gamma   90.00
#
_symmetry.space_group_name_H-M   'P 1'
#
loop_
_entity.id
_entity.type
_entity.pdbx_description
1 polymer ?
#
loop_
_entity_poly.entity_id
_entity_poly.type
_entity_poly.pdbx_seq_one_letter_code
_entity_poly.pdbx_strand_id
1 'polypeptide(L)'
;PGLGGALGAGLDRIAARGGEPVGASEGESVIVARAYDGGGRRVASMELRGSEPYGLTARILAWAAAACAAGDLTAGAHGPVGAFGAPALERGCAQAGLRRVEGDA
;
A
#
# COMPACT_ATOMS: atom_id res chain seq x y z
N PRO A 1 -25.38 16.65 16.89
CA PRO A 1 -24.46 17.68 16.34
C PRO A 1 -23.09 17.62 17.04
N GLY A 2 -22.01 17.54 16.27
CA GLY A 2 -20.65 17.77 16.77
C GLY A 2 -19.90 16.54 17.28
N LEU A 3 -19.38 15.75 16.35
CA LEU A 3 -18.08 15.05 16.40
C LEU A 3 -17.68 14.67 14.95
N GLY A 4 -18.66 14.22 14.13
CA GLY A 4 -18.43 13.90 12.71
C GLY A 4 -18.07 15.09 11.81
N GLY A 5 -18.55 16.29 12.12
CA GLY A 5 -18.28 17.49 11.31
C GLY A 5 -16.85 18.02 11.42
N ALA A 6 -16.18 17.80 12.56
CA ALA A 6 -14.80 18.24 12.77
C ALA A 6 -13.79 17.33 12.08
N LEU A 7 -14.06 16.02 11.99
CA LEU A 7 -13.24 15.09 11.20
C LEU A 7 -13.43 15.31 9.69
N GLY A 8 -14.66 15.56 9.22
CA GLY A 8 -14.93 15.84 7.80
C GLY A 8 -14.18 17.06 7.28
N ALA A 9 -14.22 18.19 8.01
CA ALA A 9 -13.49 19.40 7.65
C ALA A 9 -11.96 19.24 7.69
N GLY A 10 -11.45 18.31 8.50
CA GLY A 10 -10.03 17.95 8.53
C GLY A 10 -9.60 17.13 7.31
N LEU A 11 -10.42 16.15 6.91
CA LEU A 11 -10.19 15.31 5.74
C LEU A 11 -10.26 16.10 4.43
N ASP A 12 -11.27 16.97 4.27
CA ASP A 12 -11.40 17.83 3.08
C ASP A 12 -10.18 18.76 2.92
N ARG A 13 -9.63 19.25 4.04
CA ARG A 13 -8.45 20.11 4.03
C ARG A 13 -7.16 19.35 3.70
N ILE A 14 -7.08 18.06 4.01
CA ILE A 14 -5.95 17.19 3.62
C ILE A 14 -6.06 16.79 2.15
N ALA A 15 -7.27 16.43 1.69
CA ALA A 15 -7.54 16.16 0.28
C ALA A 15 -7.25 17.39 -0.61
N ALA A 16 -7.64 18.58 -0.16
CA ALA A 16 -7.36 19.85 -0.85
C ALA A 16 -5.87 20.25 -0.82
N ARG A 17 -5.02 19.58 -0.02
CA ARG A 17 -3.56 19.74 -0.02
C ARG A 17 -2.83 18.71 -0.88
N GLY A 18 -3.54 17.82 -1.56
CA GLY A 18 -2.96 17.01 -2.63
C GLY A 18 -2.45 17.95 -3.72
N GLY A 19 -1.15 18.25 -3.70
CA GLY A 19 -0.52 19.02 -4.76
C GLY A 19 -0.51 18.23 -6.06
N GLU A 20 -0.37 18.94 -7.18
CA GLU A 20 0.06 18.31 -8.44
C GLU A 20 1.32 17.47 -8.18
N PRO A 21 1.46 16.27 -8.79
CA PRO A 21 2.66 15.47 -8.63
C PRO A 21 3.89 16.29 -9.05
N VAL A 22 4.68 16.73 -8.07
CA VAL A 22 5.89 17.51 -8.30
C VAL A 22 6.98 16.54 -8.77
N GLY A 23 7.23 16.54 -10.08
CA GLY A 23 8.24 15.70 -10.70
C GLY A 23 7.81 14.23 -10.71
N ALA A 24 7.09 13.82 -11.76
CA ALA A 24 6.96 12.39 -12.05
C ALA A 24 8.37 11.82 -12.19
N SER A 25 8.77 10.92 -11.29
CA SER A 25 9.99 10.16 -11.50
C SER A 25 9.79 9.33 -12.76
N GLU A 26 10.74 9.38 -13.69
CA GLU A 26 10.77 8.42 -14.77
C GLU A 26 11.23 7.08 -14.18
N GLY A 27 10.28 6.17 -13.90
CA GLY A 27 10.59 4.90 -13.26
C GLY A 27 9.38 3.98 -13.08
N GLU A 28 9.66 2.68 -13.07
CA GLU A 28 8.70 1.62 -12.73
C GLU A 28 9.06 1.06 -11.34
N SER A 29 8.06 0.72 -10.55
CA SER A 29 8.27 -0.02 -9.30
C SER A 29 8.37 -1.52 -9.60
N VAL A 30 9.48 -2.15 -9.21
CA VAL A 30 9.67 -3.61 -9.32
C VAL A 30 9.96 -4.20 -7.96
N ILE A 31 9.17 -5.20 -7.54
CA ILE A 31 9.34 -5.91 -6.28
C ILE A 31 9.58 -7.38 -6.59
N VAL A 32 10.72 -7.91 -6.14
CA VAL A 32 11.08 -9.33 -6.30
C VAL A 32 11.21 -9.96 -4.93
N ALA A 33 10.47 -11.04 -4.69
CA ALA A 33 10.54 -11.84 -3.48
C ALA A 33 10.94 -13.28 -3.83
N ARG A 34 11.91 -13.83 -3.10
CA ARG A 34 12.36 -15.22 -3.22
C ARG A 34 12.47 -15.83 -1.83
N ALA A 35 11.91 -17.02 -1.66
CA ALA A 35 11.98 -17.78 -0.41
C ALA A 35 12.74 -19.08 -0.64
N TYR A 36 13.54 -19.49 0.35
CA TYR A 36 14.38 -20.69 0.31
C TYR A 36 14.14 -21.53 1.57
N ASP A 37 14.23 -22.84 1.45
CA ASP A 37 14.27 -23.74 2.62
C ASP A 37 15.66 -23.75 3.28
N GLY A 38 15.79 -24.46 4.41
CA GLY A 38 17.05 -24.57 5.15
C GLY A 38 18.19 -25.25 4.38
N GLY A 39 17.88 -25.94 3.27
CA GLY A 39 18.85 -26.54 2.36
C GLY A 39 19.27 -25.62 1.22
N GLY A 40 18.75 -24.38 1.17
CA GLY A 40 19.05 -23.42 0.10
C GLY A 40 18.28 -23.66 -1.19
N ARG A 41 17.28 -24.57 -1.20
CA ARG A 41 16.41 -24.76 -2.36
C ARG A 41 15.31 -23.70 -2.35
N ARG A 42 15.09 -23.05 -3.50
CA ARG A 42 14.02 -22.05 -3.67
C ARG A 42 12.65 -22.73 -3.53
N VAL A 43 11.82 -22.25 -2.62
CA VAL A 43 10.46 -22.78 -2.36
C VAL A 43 9.36 -21.86 -2.89
N ALA A 44 9.64 -20.58 -3.11
CA ALA A 44 8.72 -19.65 -3.75
C ALA A 44 9.47 -18.49 -4.43
N SER A 45 8.84 -17.92 -5.46
CA SER A 45 9.28 -16.71 -6.13
C SER A 45 8.06 -15.88 -6.55
N MET A 46 8.17 -14.56 -6.47
CA MET A 46 7.14 -13.64 -6.94
C MET A 46 7.80 -12.35 -7.45
N GLU A 47 7.26 -11.83 -8.55
CA GLU A 47 7.55 -10.48 -9.03
C GLU A 47 6.25 -9.69 -9.10
N LEU A 48 6.29 -8.46 -8.57
CA LEU A 48 5.25 -7.46 -8.73
C LEU A 48 5.81 -6.26 -9.48
N ARG A 49 4.99 -5.68 -10.35
CA ARG A 49 5.28 -4.42 -11.04
C ARG A 49 4.22 -3.38 -10.77
N GLY A 50 4.62 -2.12 -10.70
CA GLY A 50 3.74 -0.98 -10.50
C GLY A 50 4.31 0.26 -11.19
N SER A 51 3.51 1.34 -11.23
CA SER A 51 3.91 2.59 -11.87
C SER A 51 5.01 3.34 -11.09
N GLU A 52 5.13 4.64 -11.39
CA GLU A 52 6.04 5.56 -10.73
C GLU A 52 6.09 5.36 -9.18
N PRO A 53 7.28 5.18 -8.59
CA PRO A 53 7.45 4.78 -7.19
C PRO A 53 6.79 5.69 -6.14
N TYR A 54 6.86 7.00 -6.30
CA TYR A 54 6.28 7.93 -5.33
C TYR A 54 4.75 7.96 -5.43
N GLY A 55 4.20 7.87 -6.63
CA GLY A 55 2.78 7.69 -6.89
C GLY A 55 2.25 6.38 -6.31
N LEU A 56 2.99 5.28 -6.46
CA LEU A 56 2.67 4.02 -5.81
C LEU A 56 2.65 4.18 -4.28
N THR A 57 3.67 4.80 -3.71
CA THR A 57 3.77 5.04 -2.26
C THR A 57 2.60 5.88 -1.75
N ALA A 58 2.27 6.97 -2.45
CA ALA A 58 1.13 7.83 -2.10
C ALA A 58 -0.19 7.04 -2.10
N ARG A 59 -0.40 6.18 -3.09
CA ARG A 59 -1.60 5.34 -3.20
C ARG A 59 -1.68 4.29 -2.09
N ILE A 60 -0.57 3.65 -1.73
CA ILE A 60 -0.52 2.70 -0.61
C ILE A 60 -0.84 3.41 0.71
N LEU A 61 -0.26 4.59 0.95
CA LEU A 61 -0.53 5.38 2.15
C LEU A 61 -1.99 5.83 2.24
N ALA A 62 -2.56 6.29 1.13
CA ALA A 62 -3.97 6.67 1.06
C ALA A 62 -4.89 5.48 1.35
N TRP A 63 -4.61 4.31 0.76
CA TRP A 63 -5.33 3.07 1.04
C TRP A 63 -5.23 2.66 2.51
N ALA A 64 -4.01 2.67 3.08
CA ALA A 64 -3.79 2.27 4.46
C ALA A 64 -4.50 3.21 5.45
N ALA A 65 -4.47 4.53 5.20
CA ALA A 65 -5.19 5.51 6.02
C ALA A 65 -6.71 5.26 5.99
N ALA A 66 -7.28 5.00 4.81
CA ALA A 66 -8.69 4.66 4.66
C ALA A 66 -9.05 3.34 5.37
N ALA A 67 -8.20 2.32 5.24
CA ALA A 67 -8.39 1.03 5.90
C ALA A 67 -8.32 1.16 7.44
N CYS A 68 -7.37 1.93 7.96
CA CYS A 68 -7.26 2.22 9.40
C CYS A 68 -8.50 2.97 9.92
N ALA A 69 -9.03 3.93 9.16
CA ALA A 69 -10.20 4.69 9.56
C ALA A 69 -11.50 3.86 9.55
N ALA A 70 -11.57 2.83 8.70
CA ALA A 70 -12.73 1.94 8.58
C ALA A 70 -12.67 0.73 9.52
N GLY A 71 -11.47 0.35 9.98
CA GLY A 71 -11.22 -0.80 10.83
C GLY A 71 -11.28 -0.50 12.33
N ASP A 72 -11.24 -1.56 13.14
CA ASP A 72 -11.09 -1.49 14.59
C ASP A 72 -9.66 -1.88 14.98
N LEU A 73 -8.73 -0.92 14.85
CA LEU A 73 -7.33 -1.09 15.21
C LEU A 73 -7.07 -0.55 16.60
N THR A 74 -6.38 -1.34 17.43
CA THR A 74 -5.88 -0.84 18.71
C THR A 74 -4.82 0.23 18.47
N ALA A 75 -4.77 1.27 19.32
CA ALA A 75 -3.73 2.28 19.22
C ALA A 75 -2.33 1.66 19.36
N GLY A 76 -1.39 2.07 18.49
CA GLY A 76 -0.02 1.57 18.49
C GLY A 76 0.59 1.53 17.09
N ALA A 77 1.87 1.12 17.04
CA ALA A 77 2.56 0.86 15.77
C ALA A 77 2.25 -0.56 15.30
N HIS A 78 1.71 -0.67 14.08
CA HIS A 78 1.40 -1.94 13.45
C HIS A 78 2.21 -2.12 12.18
N GLY A 79 2.70 -3.34 11.95
CA GLY A 79 3.10 -3.75 10.61
C GLY A 79 1.87 -3.94 9.71
N PRO A 80 2.00 -3.81 8.38
CA PRO A 80 0.84 -3.85 7.48
C PRO A 80 0.10 -5.20 7.51
N VAL A 81 0.82 -6.32 7.65
CA VAL A 81 0.18 -7.63 7.81
C VAL A 81 -0.53 -7.75 9.15
N GLY A 82 0.03 -7.17 10.23
CA GLY A 82 -0.59 -7.17 11.55
C GLY A 82 -1.84 -6.30 11.62
N ALA A 83 -1.86 -5.18 10.90
CA ALA A 83 -3.01 -4.27 10.84
C ALA A 83 -4.16 -4.82 9.98
N PHE A 84 -3.84 -5.35 8.79
CA PHE A 84 -4.86 -5.62 7.76
C PHE A 84 -5.05 -7.11 7.45
N GLY A 85 -4.08 -7.96 7.82
CA GLY A 85 -3.96 -9.32 7.30
C GLY A 85 -3.45 -9.35 5.85
N ALA A 86 -2.81 -10.45 5.47
CA ALA A 86 -2.22 -10.61 4.13
C ALA A 86 -3.24 -10.44 2.99
N PRO A 87 -4.46 -11.04 3.04
CA PRO A 87 -5.41 -10.93 1.92
C PRO A 87 -5.91 -9.49 1.69
N ALA A 88 -6.11 -8.71 2.75
CA ALA A 88 -6.53 -7.32 2.60
C ALA A 88 -5.38 -6.46 2.07
N LEU A 89 -4.16 -6.68 2.57
CA LEU A 89 -2.97 -6.00 2.08
C LEU A 89 -2.72 -6.28 0.60
N GLU A 90 -2.87 -7.52 0.13
CA GLU A 90 -2.75 -7.88 -1.29
C GLU A 90 -3.76 -7.13 -2.16
N ARG A 91 -5.03 -7.03 -1.72
CA ARG A 91 -6.04 -6.23 -2.42
C ARG A 91 -5.69 -4.76 -2.43
N GLY A 92 -5.18 -4.23 -1.32
CA GLY A 92 -4.71 -2.84 -1.22
C GLY A 92 -3.57 -2.54 -2.19
N CYS A 93 -2.57 -3.42 -2.25
CA CYS A 93 -1.47 -3.35 -3.22
C CYS A 93 -2.00 -3.36 -4.66
N ALA A 94 -2.97 -4.23 -4.98
CA ALA A 94 -3.57 -4.28 -6.30
C ALA A 94 -4.32 -2.97 -6.65
N GLN A 95 -5.08 -2.41 -5.71
CA GLN A 95 -5.75 -1.11 -5.86
C GLN A 95 -4.75 0.05 -6.01
N ALA A 96 -3.58 -0.05 -5.35
CA ALA A 96 -2.49 0.90 -5.49
C ALA A 96 -1.74 0.78 -6.84
N GLY A 97 -2.05 -0.25 -7.64
CA GLY A 97 -1.51 -0.43 -8.99
C GLY A 97 -0.40 -1.49 -9.09
N LEU A 98 -0.13 -2.25 -8.02
CA LEU A 98 0.76 -3.40 -8.11
C LEU A 98 0.08 -4.58 -8.80
N ARG A 99 0.81 -5.21 -9.70
CA ARG A 99 0.33 -6.34 -10.49
C ARG A 99 1.36 -7.45 -10.40
N ARG A 100 0.91 -8.67 -10.14
CA ARG A 100 1.78 -9.84 -10.29
C ARG A 100 2.11 -10.00 -11.77
N VAL A 101 3.39 -10.20 -12.05
CA VAL A 101 3.83 -10.61 -13.39
C VAL A 101 4.27 -12.06 -13.32
N GLU A 102 3.98 -12.81 -14.37
CA GLU A 102 4.55 -14.15 -14.53
C GLU A 102 6.05 -13.96 -14.75
N GLY A 103 6.85 -14.45 -13.82
CA GLY A 103 8.29 -14.61 -14.00
C GLY A 103 8.57 -16.07 -14.34
N ASP A 104 9.51 -16.32 -15.24
CA ASP A 104 9.93 -17.67 -15.63
C ASP A 104 10.20 -18.54 -14.38
N ALA A 105 9.53 -19.69 -14.35
CA ALA A 105 9.55 -20.67 -13.26
C ALA A 105 10.97 -21.16 -12.92
#